data_AF-A0A151UDF8-F1
#
_entry.id   AF-A0A151UDF8-F1
#
_cell.length_a   1.000
_cell.length_b   1.000
_cell.length_c   1.000
_cell.angle_alpha   90.00
_cell.angle_beta   90.00
_cell.angle_gamma   90.00
#
_symmetry.space_group_name_H-M   'P 1'
#
loop_
_entity.id
_entity.type
_entity.pdbx_description
1 polymer ?
#
loop_
_entity_poly.entity_id
_entity_poly.type
_entity_poly.pdbx_seq_one_letter_code
_entity_poly.pdbx_strand_id
1 'polypeptide(L)'
;LLISSLFVTVLYLGGSNISIPYIFLSEFFEINKGYVVFGTTIGIFITLAKTYLFLFVSIITRWTLPRLRMDQLLNLGWKFLLPISLGNLLLTTSSQLFSL
;
A
#
# COMPACT_ATOMS: atom_id res chain seq x y z
N LEU A 1 14.95 -1.12 -1.04
CA LEU A 1 14.07 -0.39 -0.10
C LEU A 1 13.13 0.53 -0.85
N LEU A 2 13.62 1.59 -1.51
CA LEU A 2 12.80 2.54 -2.30
C LEU A 2 11.86 1.89 -3.33
N ILE A 3 12.39 1.05 -4.21
CA ILE A 3 11.59 0.36 -5.24
C ILE A 3 10.56 -0.60 -4.62
N SER A 4 10.94 -1.32 -3.56
CA SER A 4 10.05 -2.26 -2.87
C SER A 4 8.92 -1.55 -2.12
N SER A 5 9.20 -0.44 -1.41
CA SER A 5 8.17 0.37 -0.75
C SER A 5 7.23 1.02 -1.76
N LEU A 6 7.76 1.44 -2.92
CA LEU A 6 6.95 1.99 -4.00
C LEU A 6 6.00 0.94 -4.57
N PHE A 7 6.50 -0.27 -4.83
CA PHE A 7 5.69 -1.39 -5.30
C PHE A 7 4.58 -1.77 -4.31
N VAL A 8 4.89 -1.85 -3.00
CA VAL A 8 3.90 -2.15 -1.96
C VAL A 8 2.83 -1.05 -1.88
N THR A 9 3.22 0.21 -1.94
CA THR A 9 2.29 1.35 -1.88
C THR A 9 1.33 1.36 -3.08
N VAL A 10 1.84 1.06 -4.27
CA VAL A 10 1.03 1.03 -5.50
C VAL A 10 0.05 -0.13 -5.48
N LEU A 11 0.50 -1.35 -5.14
CA LEU A 11 -0.34 -2.55 -5.16
C LEU A 11 -1.41 -2.58 -4.05
N TYR A 12 -1.04 -2.22 -2.82
CA TYR A 12 -1.94 -2.39 -1.67
C TYR A 12 -2.70 -1.13 -1.29
N LEU A 13 -2.11 0.06 -1.42
CA LEU A 13 -2.73 1.32 -0.99
C LEU A 13 -3.33 2.13 -2.13
N GLY A 14 -3.12 1.72 -3.39
CA GLY A 14 -3.55 2.46 -4.58
C GLY A 14 -2.81 3.79 -4.69
N GLY A 15 -1.81 3.87 -5.57
CA GLY A 15 -0.87 5.00 -5.66
C GLY A 15 -1.54 6.37 -5.65
N SER A 16 -2.16 6.75 -6.78
CA SER A 16 -2.85 8.04 -6.94
C SER A 16 -4.37 7.96 -6.73
N ASN A 17 -4.86 6.93 -6.04
CA ASN A 17 -6.28 6.82 -5.71
C ASN A 17 -6.50 7.44 -4.33
N ILE A 18 -6.81 8.73 -4.34
CA ILE A 18 -7.39 9.40 -3.19
C ILE A 18 -8.86 8.94 -3.16
N SER A 19 -9.20 8.10 -2.18
CA SER A 19 -10.59 7.71 -1.91
C SER A 19 -11.39 8.82 -1.20
N ILE A 20 -10.71 9.91 -0.80
CA ILE A 20 -11.34 11.15 -0.32
C ILE A 20 -11.97 11.85 -1.53
N PRO A 21 -13.16 12.47 -1.41
CA PRO A 21 -13.89 12.98 -2.57
C PRO A 21 -13.15 14.19 -3.17
N TYR A 22 -12.32 13.94 -4.18
CA TYR A 22 -11.90 14.99 -5.12
C TYR A 22 -13.13 15.64 -5.77
N ILE A 23 -14.24 14.90 -5.84
CA ILE A 23 -15.58 15.34 -6.23
C ILE A 23 -16.07 16.53 -5.39
N PHE A 24 -15.91 16.51 -4.06
CA PHE A 24 -16.46 17.56 -3.19
C PHE A 24 -15.71 18.90 -3.31
N LEU A 25 -14.42 18.87 -3.69
CA LEU A 25 -13.64 20.07 -3.97
C LEU A 25 -13.76 20.52 -5.44
N SER A 26 -13.96 19.58 -6.38
CA SER A 26 -14.17 19.90 -7.80
C SER A 26 -15.53 20.53 -8.06
N GLU A 27 -16.58 20.14 -7.32
CA GLU A 27 -17.93 20.71 -7.46
C GLU A 27 -18.01 22.20 -7.12
N PHE A 28 -17.04 22.73 -6.34
CA PHE A 28 -16.99 24.16 -6.01
C PHE A 28 -16.20 25.03 -7.00
N PHE A 29 -15.39 24.46 -7.89
CA PHE A 29 -14.33 25.21 -8.60
C PHE A 29 -14.12 24.79 -10.07
N GLU A 30 -15.19 24.67 -10.85
CA GLU A 30 -15.20 24.33 -12.28
C GLU A 30 -14.59 25.38 -13.25
N ILE A 31 -13.85 26.39 -12.78
CA ILE A 31 -13.60 27.60 -13.60
C ILE A 31 -12.25 27.59 -14.36
N ASN A 32 -11.23 26.78 -14.01
CA ASN A 32 -9.90 26.93 -14.66
C ASN A 32 -9.15 25.62 -15.00
N LYS A 33 -8.67 25.54 -16.25
CA LYS A 33 -7.83 24.44 -16.81
C LYS A 33 -6.56 24.14 -16.00
N GLY A 34 -6.07 25.10 -15.20
CA GLY A 34 -4.91 24.94 -14.33
C GLY A 34 -5.10 23.91 -13.21
N TYR A 35 -6.34 23.69 -12.73
CA TYR A 35 -6.61 22.80 -11.60
C TYR A 35 -6.39 21.32 -11.89
N VAL A 36 -6.44 20.90 -13.16
CA VAL A 36 -6.10 19.51 -13.56
C VAL A 36 -4.62 19.20 -13.27
N VAL A 37 -3.73 20.17 -13.50
CA VAL A 37 -2.29 20.03 -13.20
C VAL A 37 -2.07 20.05 -11.68
N PHE A 38 -2.82 20.86 -10.94
CA PHE A 38 -2.77 20.83 -9.46
C PHE A 38 -3.30 19.51 -8.87
N GLY A 39 -4.37 18.94 -9.42
CA GLY A 39 -4.90 17.64 -8.99
C GLY A 39 -3.90 16.49 -9.17
N THR A 40 -3.25 16.44 -10.33
CA THR A 40 -2.24 15.41 -10.64
C THR A 40 -0.98 15.56 -9.78
N THR A 41 -0.51 16.80 -9.55
CA THR A 41 0.65 17.05 -8.67
C THR A 41 0.35 16.68 -7.21
N ILE A 42 -0.85 16.95 -6.71
CA ILE A 42 -1.31 16.52 -5.37
C ILE A 42 -1.35 14.99 -5.26
N GLY A 43 -1.86 14.29 -6.29
CA GLY A 43 -1.86 12.82 -6.32
C GLY A 43 -0.46 12.21 -6.25
N ILE A 44 0.50 12.78 -6.99
CA ILE A 44 1.90 12.37 -6.97
C ILE A 44 2.52 12.63 -5.58
N PHE A 45 2.27 13.80 -4.99
CA PHE A 45 2.78 14.16 -3.67
C PHE A 45 2.27 13.20 -2.58
N ILE A 46 0.99 12.84 -2.63
CA ILE A 46 0.38 11.89 -1.69
C ILE A 46 0.96 10.48 -1.86
N THR A 47 1.19 10.05 -3.10
CA THR A 47 1.86 8.77 -3.38
C THR A 47 3.26 8.78 -2.75
N LEU A 48 4.03 9.84 -2.97
CA LEU A 48 5.36 10.00 -2.39
C LEU A 48 5.33 9.99 -0.86
N ALA A 49 4.39 10.71 -0.23
CA ALA A 49 4.22 10.72 1.22
C ALA A 49 3.91 9.33 1.78
N LYS A 50 2.99 8.58 1.15
CA LYS A 50 2.70 7.18 1.52
C LYS A 50 3.94 6.30 1.40
N THR A 51 4.71 6.42 0.31
CA THR A 51 5.95 5.63 0.13
C THR A 51 7.00 5.95 1.20
N TYR A 52 7.09 7.21 1.61
CA TYR A 52 8.02 7.64 2.67
C TYR A 52 7.66 7.05 4.02
N LEU A 53 6.36 6.92 4.33
CA LEU A 53 5.89 6.24 5.53
C LEU A 53 6.31 4.76 5.52
N PHE A 54 6.14 4.04 4.41
CA PHE A 54 6.60 2.66 4.28
C PHE A 54 8.12 2.52 4.39
N LEU A 55 8.88 3.47 3.85
CA LEU A 55 10.32 3.51 4.02
C LEU A 55 10.71 3.70 5.48
N PHE A 56 10.03 4.61 6.18
CA PHE A 56 10.25 4.85 7.59
C PHE A 56 10.01 3.57 8.42
N VAL A 57 8.94 2.83 8.14
CA VAL A 57 8.67 1.52 8.76
C VAL A 57 9.77 0.50 8.41
N SER A 58 10.28 0.49 7.19
CA SER A 58 11.37 -0.42 6.83
C SER A 58 12.68 -0.07 7.56
N ILE A 59 12.92 1.21 7.83
CA ILE A 59 14.10 1.67 8.56
C ILE A 59 13.95 1.33 10.05
N ILE A 60 12.78 1.61 10.66
CA ILE A 60 12.55 1.29 12.07
C ILE A 60 12.65 -0.21 12.34
N THR A 61 12.17 -1.04 11.41
CA THR A 61 12.27 -2.51 11.49
C THR A 61 13.71 -3.01 11.67
N ARG A 62 14.70 -2.30 11.09
CA ARG A 62 16.13 -2.64 11.27
C ARG A 62 16.58 -2.45 12.72
N TRP A 63 16.00 -1.49 13.43
CA TRP A 63 16.34 -1.18 14.82
C TRP A 63 15.56 -2.01 15.83
N THR A 64 14.40 -2.58 15.44
CA THR A 64 13.54 -3.35 16.35
C THR A 64 13.80 -4.85 16.35
N LEU A 65 14.43 -5.40 15.30
CA LEU A 65 14.65 -6.84 15.17
C LEU A 65 15.97 -7.27 15.84
N PRO A 66 15.94 -7.97 17.00
CA PRO A 66 17.13 -8.62 17.52
C PRO A 66 17.54 -9.73 16.56
N ARG A 67 18.83 -9.82 16.21
CA ARG A 67 19.38 -10.71 15.17
C ARG A 67 18.71 -12.09 15.14
N LEU A 68 17.90 -12.34 14.12
CA LEU A 68 17.25 -13.63 13.87
C LEU A 68 18.19 -14.56 13.12
N ARG A 69 18.23 -15.84 13.50
CA ARG A 69 18.98 -16.85 12.74
C ARG A 69 18.25 -17.17 11.44
N MET A 70 18.99 -17.50 10.38
CA MET A 70 18.41 -17.93 9.08
C MET A 70 17.45 -19.12 9.26
N ASP A 71 17.83 -20.02 10.16
CA ASP A 71 17.03 -21.04 10.86
C ASP A 71 15.56 -20.66 11.07
N GLN A 72 15.42 -19.58 11.82
CA GLN A 72 14.17 -19.08 12.34
C GLN A 72 13.41 -18.30 11.28
N LEU A 73 14.12 -17.60 10.39
CA LEU A 73 13.53 -16.85 9.30
C LEU A 73 12.89 -17.79 8.27
N LEU A 74 13.54 -18.90 7.95
CA LEU A 74 12.98 -19.95 7.10
C LEU A 74 11.75 -20.59 7.75
N ASN A 75 11.83 -20.92 9.04
CA ASN A 75 10.70 -21.50 9.76
C ASN A 75 9.49 -20.55 9.80
N LEU A 76 9.70 -19.25 10.01
CA LEU A 76 8.63 -18.24 9.94
C LEU A 76 8.02 -18.15 8.53
N GLY A 77 8.84 -18.16 7.48
CA GLY A 77 8.39 -18.16 6.09
C GLY A 77 7.52 -19.37 5.74
N TRP A 78 8.04 -20.56 5.99
CA TRP A 78 7.40 -21.79 5.53
C TRP A 78 6.24 -22.23 6.44
N LYS A 79 6.34 -22.00 7.75
CA LYS A 79 5.36 -22.50 8.71
C LYS A 79 4.24 -21.49 9.01
N PHE A 80 4.47 -20.20 8.81
CA PHE A 80 3.47 -19.15 9.06
C PHE A 80 3.05 -18.39 7.79
N LEU A 81 3.98 -17.88 6.98
CA LEU A 81 3.63 -17.02 5.83
C LEU A 81 2.98 -17.79 4.67
N LEU A 82 3.42 -19.01 4.38
CA LEU A 82 2.78 -19.85 3.35
C LEU A 82 1.33 -20.24 3.70
N PRO A 83 1.03 -20.83 4.87
CA PRO A 83 -0.34 -21.21 5.18
C PRO A 83 -1.28 -20.00 5.32
N ILE A 84 -0.81 -18.86 5.86
CA ILE A 84 -1.65 -17.66 5.99
C ILE A 84 -2.00 -17.06 4.62
N SER A 85 -1.06 -17.06 3.67
CA SER A 85 -1.32 -16.53 2.32
C SER A 85 -2.28 -17.42 1.53
N LEU A 86 -2.13 -18.75 1.62
CA LEU A 86 -3.10 -19.69 1.05
C LEU A 86 -4.49 -19.54 1.68
N GLY A 87 -4.55 -19.38 3.01
CA GLY A 87 -5.81 -19.13 3.72
C GLY A 87 -6.51 -17.86 3.25
N ASN A 88 -5.76 -16.77 3.07
CA ASN A 88 -6.32 -15.50 2.57
C ASN A 88 -6.85 -15.62 1.14
N LEU A 89 -6.15 -16.37 0.28
CA LEU A 89 -6.61 -16.64 -1.08
C LEU A 89 -7.93 -17.44 -1.09
N LEU A 90 -8.00 -18.54 -0.31
CA LEU A 90 -9.21 -19.34 -0.19
C LEU A 90 -10.39 -18.56 0.40
N LEU A 91 -10.12 -17.69 1.39
CA LEU A 91 -11.15 -16.83 1.97
C LEU A 91 -11.67 -15.82 0.93
N THR A 92 -10.77 -15.22 0.15
CA THR A 92 -11.15 -14.27 -0.91
C THR A 92 -11.99 -14.95 -1.98
N THR A 93 -11.60 -16.14 -2.46
CA THR A 93 -12.38 -16.87 -3.47
C THR A 93 -13.73 -17.34 -2.92
N SER A 94 -13.78 -17.80 -1.67
CA SER A 94 -15.03 -18.19 -1.01
C SER A 94 -15.98 -17.00 -0.82
N SER A 95 -15.45 -15.83 -0.42
CA SER A 95 -16.26 -14.62 -0.26
C SER A 95 -16.82 -14.13 -1.60
N GLN A 96 -16.02 -14.22 -2.66
CA GLN A 96 -16.47 -13.83 -3.99
C GLN A 96 -17.53 -14.79 -4.54
N LEU A 97 -17.41 -16.09 -4.24
CA LEU A 97 -18.43 -17.09 -4.57
C LEU A 97 -19.74 -16.86 -3.81
N PHE A 98 -19.68 -16.50 -2.51
CA PHE A 98 -20.87 -16.21 -1.71
C PHE A 98 -21.57 -14.90 -2.12
N SER A 99 -20.81 -13.93 -2.63
CA SER A 99 -21.34 -12.66 -3.14
C SER A 99 -22.02 -12.77 -4.51
N LEU A 100 -21.93 -13.92 -5.17
CA LEU A 100 -22.48 -14.19 -6.50
C LEU A 100 -23.84 -14.91 -6.37
#